data_AF-A0A8K1CL89-F1
#
_entry.id   AF-A0A8K1CL89-F1
#
_cell.length_a   1.000
_cell.length_b   1.000
_cell.length_c   1.000
_cell.angle_alpha   90.00
_cell.angle_beta   90.00
_cell.angle_gamma   90.00
#
_symmetry.space_group_name_H-M   'P 1'
#
loop_
_entity.id
_entity.type
_entity.pdbx_description
1 polymer ?
#
loop_
_entity_poly.entity_id
_entity_poly.type
_entity_poly.pdbx_seq_one_letter_code
_entity_poly.pdbx_strand_id
1 'polypeptide(L)'
;MSKEFTLEEIRRLADTNPEKLAQEYKAARAATADLADRARAGLLARNANPPTTKFTQWVDGYARRNIYTGSCRPIVHMMLIVGATGVGVEWWCHHRHVNALKHAAADKHEDKHH
;
A
#
# COMPACT_ATOMS: atom_id res chain seq x y z
N MET A 1 -19.63 13.17 6.51
CA MET A 1 -18.69 14.30 6.48
C MET A 1 -18.80 15.02 7.82
N SER A 2 -17.76 15.00 8.65
CA SER A 2 -17.74 15.84 9.86
C SER A 2 -17.58 17.29 9.42
N LYS A 3 -18.50 18.15 9.84
CA LYS A 3 -18.37 19.59 9.60
C LYS A 3 -17.22 20.09 10.48
N GLU A 4 -16.13 20.56 9.87
CA GLU A 4 -15.06 21.20 10.63
C GLU A 4 -15.57 22.57 11.10
N PHE A 5 -15.74 22.72 12.41
CA PHE A 5 -16.12 24.00 13.00
C PHE A 5 -14.88 24.90 13.08
N THR A 6 -15.01 26.10 12.56
CA THR A 6 -14.00 27.15 12.73
C THR A 6 -14.03 27.70 14.16
N LEU A 7 -12.93 28.29 14.63
CA LEU A 7 -12.83 28.86 15.98
C LEU A 7 -13.92 29.91 16.27
N GLU A 8 -14.30 30.69 15.26
CA GLU A 8 -15.35 31.71 15.39
C GLU A 8 -16.75 31.09 15.50
N GLU A 9 -17.01 29.98 14.81
CA GLU A 9 -18.26 29.25 14.95
C GLU A 9 -18.39 28.61 16.33
N ILE A 10 -17.28 28.10 16.88
CA ILE A 10 -17.23 27.53 18.25
C ILE A 10 -17.54 28.61 19.28
N ARG A 11 -16.92 29.81 19.17
CA ARG A 11 -17.21 30.96 20.05
C ARG A 11 -18.67 31.37 19.97
N ARG A 12 -19.19 31.53 18.75
CA ARG A 12 -20.59 31.88 18.54
C ARG A 12 -21.55 30.82 19.11
N LEU A 13 -21.22 29.54 18.99
CA LEU A 13 -21.99 28.44 19.59
C LEU A 13 -21.92 28.45 21.12
N ALA A 14 -20.76 28.78 21.71
CA ALA A 14 -20.62 28.93 23.15
C ALA A 14 -21.53 30.03 23.71
N ASP A 15 -21.63 31.15 22.99
CA ASP A 15 -22.43 32.30 23.42
C ASP A 15 -23.94 32.13 23.15
N THR A 16 -24.31 31.44 22.06
CA THR A 16 -25.71 31.35 21.62
C THR A 16 -26.41 30.04 21.95
N ASN A 17 -25.68 28.93 22.10
CA ASN A 17 -26.24 27.62 22.40
C ASN A 17 -25.19 26.68 23.04
N PRO A 18 -24.89 26.86 24.35
CA PRO A 18 -23.85 26.11 25.04
C PRO A 18 -24.16 24.62 25.16
N GLU A 19 -25.44 24.22 25.20
CA GLU A 19 -25.84 22.81 25.25
C GLU A 19 -25.48 22.06 23.97
N LYS A 20 -25.70 22.69 22.80
CA LYS A 20 -25.31 22.11 21.51
C LYS A 20 -23.80 21.93 21.41
N LEU A 21 -23.03 22.90 21.90
CA LEU A 21 -21.56 22.80 21.95
C LEU A 21 -21.09 21.63 22.84
N ALA A 22 -21.72 21.45 24.01
CA ALA A 22 -21.39 20.35 24.91
C ALA A 22 -21.71 18.97 24.29
N GLN A 23 -22.81 18.86 23.53
CA GLN A 23 -23.16 17.64 22.81
C GLN A 23 -22.16 17.32 21.70
N GLU A 24 -21.78 18.30 20.88
CA GLU A 24 -20.77 18.14 19.82
C GLU A 24 -19.41 17.76 20.41
N TYR A 25 -19.01 18.38 21.53
CA TYR A 25 -17.78 18.02 22.24
C TYR A 25 -17.81 16.59 22.77
N LYS A 26 -18.95 16.15 23.33
CA LYS A 26 -19.14 14.77 23.79
C LYS A 26 -19.10 13.77 22.63
N ALA A 27 -19.71 14.11 21.50
CA ALA A 27 -19.67 13.30 20.28
C ALA A 27 -18.25 13.20 19.71
N ALA A 28 -17.51 14.31 19.66
CA ALA A 28 -16.12 14.33 19.24
C ALA A 28 -15.24 13.47 20.15
N ARG A 29 -15.38 13.58 21.49
CA ARG A 29 -14.66 12.72 22.43
C ARG A 29 -14.99 11.24 22.23
N ALA A 30 -16.26 10.90 22.02
CA ALA A 30 -16.67 9.53 21.76
C ALA A 30 -16.07 8.99 20.45
N ALA A 31 -16.06 9.79 19.39
CA ALA A 31 -15.44 9.43 18.12
C ALA A 31 -13.93 9.22 18.24
N THR A 32 -13.24 10.06 19.01
CA THR A 32 -11.80 9.88 19.29
C THR A 32 -11.54 8.62 20.13
N ALA A 33 -12.38 8.34 21.12
CA ALA A 33 -12.26 7.11 21.93
C ALA A 33 -12.45 5.86 21.07
N ASP A 34 -13.47 5.84 20.22
CA ASP A 34 -13.75 4.73 19.30
C ASP A 34 -12.63 4.52 18.27
N LEU A 35 -12.03 5.61 17.76
CA LEU A 35 -10.82 5.52 16.92
C LEU A 35 -9.65 4.87 17.68
N ALA A 36 -9.41 5.29 18.92
CA ALA A 36 -8.34 4.74 19.75
C ALA A 36 -8.58 3.25 20.07
N ASP A 37 -9.82 2.86 20.34
CA ASP A 37 -10.17 1.47 20.62
C ASP A 37 -10.06 0.59 19.37
N ARG A 38 -10.48 1.09 18.19
CA ARG A 38 -10.23 0.40 16.91
C ARG A 38 -8.75 0.24 16.61
N ALA A 39 -7.93 1.26 16.89
CA ALA A 39 -6.48 1.17 16.73
C ALA A 39 -5.86 0.13 17.70
N ARG A 40 -6.29 0.11 18.96
CA ARG A 40 -5.87 -0.90 19.95
C ARG A 40 -6.28 -2.31 19.53
N ALA A 41 -7.52 -2.49 19.05
CA ALA A 41 -8.00 -3.77 18.55
C ALA A 41 -7.18 -4.26 17.35
N GLY A 42 -6.83 -3.36 16.42
CA GLY A 42 -5.94 -3.69 15.30
C GLY A 42 -4.54 -4.12 15.75
N LEU A 43 -3.96 -3.46 16.76
CA LEU A 43 -2.68 -3.85 17.35
C LEU A 43 -2.76 -5.21 18.06
N LEU A 44 -3.84 -5.45 18.82
CA LEU A 44 -4.07 -6.73 19.50
C LEU A 44 -4.25 -7.87 18.50
N ALA A 45 -5.02 -7.68 17.43
CA ALA A 45 -5.18 -8.68 16.37
C ALA A 45 -3.85 -9.02 15.67
N ARG A 46 -2.99 -8.01 15.47
CA ARG A 46 -1.64 -8.22 14.92
C ARG A 46 -0.72 -8.98 15.89
N ASN A 47 -0.83 -8.71 17.18
CA ASN A 47 -0.02 -9.39 18.20
C ASN A 47 -0.51 -10.82 18.47
N ALA A 48 -1.82 -11.07 18.37
CA ALA A 48 -2.43 -12.38 18.59
C ALA A 48 -2.16 -13.37 17.45
N ASN A 49 -1.90 -12.87 16.24
CA ASN A 49 -1.58 -13.68 15.06
C ASN A 49 -0.13 -13.45 14.63
N PRO A 50 0.85 -14.02 15.37
CA PRO A 50 2.24 -13.91 14.96
C PRO A 50 2.45 -14.61 13.60
N PRO A 51 3.29 -14.06 12.73
CA PRO A 51 3.55 -14.64 11.42
C PRO A 51 4.13 -16.06 11.53
N THR A 52 3.40 -17.02 10.96
CA THR A 52 3.64 -18.47 11.11
C THR A 52 4.67 -19.03 10.13
N THR A 53 4.97 -18.32 9.04
CA THR A 53 5.94 -18.76 8.02
C THR A 53 7.09 -17.78 7.90
N LYS A 54 8.25 -18.25 7.41
CA LYS A 54 9.43 -17.38 7.20
C LYS A 54 9.13 -16.21 6.26
N PHE A 55 8.28 -16.44 5.24
CA PHE A 55 7.85 -15.40 4.33
C PHE A 55 6.98 -14.34 5.04
N THR A 56 5.97 -14.76 5.82
CA THR A 56 5.12 -13.79 6.53
C THR A 56 5.89 -13.04 7.63
N GLN A 57 6.90 -13.65 8.25
CA GLN A 57 7.82 -12.98 9.17
C GLN A 57 8.65 -11.90 8.47
N TRP A 58 9.18 -12.22 7.28
CA TRP A 58 9.91 -11.25 6.48
C TRP A 58 9.02 -10.09 6.02
N VAL A 59 7.79 -10.36 5.58
CA VAL A 59 6.82 -9.32 5.19
C VAL A 59 6.46 -8.43 6.38
N ASP A 60 6.17 -8.97 7.57
CA ASP A 60 5.88 -8.16 8.76
C ASP A 60 7.10 -7.30 9.17
N GLY A 61 8.30 -7.86 9.09
CA GLY A 61 9.55 -7.12 9.33
C GLY A 61 9.78 -5.99 8.33
N TYR A 62 9.49 -6.21 7.05
CA TYR A 62 9.58 -5.21 6.00
C TYR A 62 8.51 -4.10 6.19
N ALA A 63 7.27 -4.48 6.49
CA ALA A 63 6.17 -3.56 6.71
C ALA A 63 6.42 -2.64 7.93
N ARG A 64 6.94 -3.17 9.03
CA ARG A 64 7.32 -2.37 10.21
C ARG A 64 8.42 -1.36 9.93
N ARG A 65 9.39 -1.67 9.06
CA ARG A 65 10.49 -0.76 8.74
C ARG A 65 10.09 0.32 7.74
N ASN A 66 9.23 -0.03 6.78
CA ASN A 66 9.01 0.80 5.61
C ASN A 66 7.57 1.33 5.45
N ILE A 67 6.55 0.65 5.96
CA ILE A 67 5.13 1.05 5.80
C ILE A 67 4.66 1.83 7.03
N TYR A 68 4.83 1.26 8.23
CA TYR A 68 4.26 1.82 9.46
C TYR A 68 5.06 2.97 10.06
N THR A 69 6.22 3.28 9.49
CA THR A 69 7.08 4.43 9.84
C THR A 69 6.76 5.69 9.01
N GLY A 70 5.77 5.63 8.11
CA GLY A 70 5.43 6.75 7.22
C GLY A 70 6.41 6.95 6.06
N SER A 71 7.21 5.94 5.71
CA SER A 71 8.16 6.02 4.60
C SER A 71 7.49 5.66 3.25
N CYS A 72 7.82 6.38 2.18
CA CYS A 72 7.35 6.08 0.82
C CYS A 72 8.09 4.90 0.15
N ARG A 73 9.10 4.34 0.82
CA ARG A 73 9.90 3.20 0.33
C ARG A 73 9.07 2.00 -0.17
N PRO A 74 7.94 1.60 0.43
CA PRO A 74 7.13 0.48 -0.06
C PRO A 74 6.61 0.69 -1.49
N ILE A 75 6.20 1.92 -1.82
CA ILE A 75 5.71 2.30 -3.15
C ILE A 75 6.85 2.19 -4.17
N VAL A 76 8.03 2.70 -3.81
CA VAL A 76 9.23 2.63 -4.65
C VAL A 76 9.65 1.18 -4.93
N HIS A 77 9.58 0.30 -3.92
CA HIS A 77 9.90 -1.12 -4.12
C HIS A 77 8.89 -1.83 -5.02
N MET A 78 7.59 -1.53 -4.89
CA MET A 78 6.57 -2.08 -5.79
C MET A 78 6.77 -1.60 -7.23
N MET A 79 7.08 -0.31 -7.43
CA MET A 79 7.44 0.21 -8.75
C MET A 79 8.70 -0.45 -9.33
N LEU A 80 9.71 -0.72 -8.50
CA LEU A 80 10.93 -1.43 -8.92
C LEU A 80 10.65 -2.88 -9.34
N ILE A 81 9.81 -3.60 -8.60
CA ILE A 81 9.44 -4.98 -8.96
C ILE A 81 8.68 -5.00 -10.29
N VAL A 82 7.69 -4.11 -10.46
CA VAL A 82 6.91 -4.02 -11.70
C VAL A 82 7.81 -3.62 -12.87
N GLY A 83 8.67 -2.62 -12.69
CA GLY A 83 9.61 -2.17 -13.72
C GLY A 83 10.61 -3.26 -14.13
N ALA A 84 11.24 -3.94 -13.16
CA ALA A 84 12.18 -5.02 -13.44
C ALA A 84 11.51 -6.22 -14.11
N THR A 85 10.28 -6.55 -13.72
CA THR A 85 9.50 -7.63 -14.34
C THR A 85 9.16 -7.29 -15.79
N GLY A 86 8.75 -6.04 -16.07
CA GLY A 86 8.46 -5.59 -17.44
C GLY A 86 9.67 -5.71 -18.38
N VAL A 87 10.83 -5.23 -17.92
CA VAL A 87 12.09 -5.34 -18.69
C VAL A 87 12.48 -6.80 -18.91
N GLY A 88 12.29 -7.67 -17.92
CA GLY A 88 12.57 -9.11 -18.05
C GLY A 88 11.66 -9.81 -19.08
N VAL A 89 10.38 -9.45 -19.11
CA VAL A 89 9.41 -10.00 -20.08
C VAL A 89 9.73 -9.53 -21.50
N GLU A 90 10.05 -8.25 -21.70
CA GLU A 90 10.48 -7.72 -23.00
C GLU A 90 11.76 -8.39 -23.49
N TRP A 91 12.76 -8.54 -22.62
CA TRP A 91 13.99 -9.25 -22.95
C TRP A 91 13.71 -10.70 -23.36
N TRP A 92 12.88 -11.42 -22.60
CA TRP A 92 12.53 -12.81 -22.90
C TRP A 92 11.80 -12.95 -24.25
N CYS A 93 10.83 -12.06 -24.53
CA CYS A 93 10.13 -12.04 -25.80
C CYS A 93 11.08 -11.77 -26.98
N HIS A 94 11.95 -10.76 -26.88
CA HIS A 94 12.94 -10.48 -27.91
C HIS A 94 13.96 -11.60 -28.08
N HIS A 95 14.43 -12.21 -27.00
CA HIS A 95 15.42 -13.29 -27.06
C HIS A 95 14.86 -14.53 -27.75
N ARG A 96 13.59 -14.87 -27.49
CA ARG A 96 12.89 -15.96 -28.18
C ARG A 96 12.68 -15.66 -29.66
N HIS A 97 12.31 -14.43 -30.02
CA HIS A 97 12.16 -14.03 -31.42
C HIS A 97 13.48 -14.08 -32.19
N VAL A 98 14.58 -13.61 -31.59
CA VAL A 98 15.91 -13.66 -32.20
C VAL A 98 16.37 -15.11 -32.41
N ASN A 99 16.13 -16.00 -31.47
CA ASN A 99 16.47 -17.42 -31.64
C ASN A 99 15.57 -18.10 -32.69
N ALA A 100 14.28 -17.80 -32.72
CA ALA A 100 13.38 -18.29 -33.77
C ALA A 100 13.80 -17.82 -35.18
N LEU A 101 14.26 -16.57 -35.31
CA LEU A 101 14.79 -16.03 -36.57
C LEU A 101 16.13 -16.69 -36.97
N LYS A 102 16.99 -17.01 -36.01
CA LYS A 102 18.25 -17.74 -36.26
C LYS A 102 18.00 -19.17 -36.73
N HIS A 103 17.04 -19.88 -36.14
CA HIS A 103 16.66 -21.21 -36.60
C HIS A 103 16.04 -21.17 -38.00
N ALA A 104 15.12 -20.23 -38.27
CA ALA A 104 14.55 -20.05 -39.60
C ALA A 104 15.57 -19.62 -40.67
N ALA A 105 16.65 -18.94 -40.27
CA ALA A 105 17.76 -18.60 -41.16
C ALA A 105 18.73 -19.77 -41.39
N ALA A 106 18.92 -20.64 -40.39
CA ALA A 106 19.73 -21.85 -40.49
C ALA A 106 19.07 -22.90 -41.40
N ASP A 107 17.76 -23.14 -41.25
CA ASP A 107 17.00 -24.07 -42.10
C ASP A 107 17.04 -23.65 -43.58
N LYS A 108 16.92 -22.35 -43.86
CA LYS A 108 17.04 -21.79 -45.23
C LYS A 108 18.45 -21.87 -45.82
N HIS A 109 19.48 -22.04 -45.00
CA HIS A 109 20.85 -22.19 -45.46
C HIS A 109 21.14 -23.66 -45.81
N GLU A 110 20.62 -24.62 -45.05
CA GLU A 110 20.71 -26.06 -45.38
C GLU A 110 19.98 -26.40 -46.68
N ASP A 111 18.77 -25.86 -46.91
CA ASP A 111 18.01 -26.07 -48.16
C ASP A 111 18.70 -25.52 -49.42
N LYS A 112 19.66 -24.59 -49.29
CA LYS A 112 20.42 -24.03 -50.42
C LYS A 112 21.66 -24.84 -50.79
N HIS A 113 22.02 -25.83 -49.98
CA HIS A 113 23.20 -26.68 -50.19
C HIS A 113 22.86 -28.10 -50.66
N HIS A 114 21.59 -28.38 -50.97
CA HIS A 114 21.10 -29.61 -51.59
C HIS A 114 20.74 -29.44 -53.06
#